data_AF-A0AA42DLA5-F1
#
_entry.id   AF-A0AA42DLA5-F1
#
_cell.length_a   1.000
_cell.length_b   1.000
_cell.length_c   1.000
_cell.angle_alpha   90.00
_cell.angle_beta   90.00
_cell.angle_gamma   90.00
#
_symmetry.space_group_name_H-M   'P 1'
#
loop_
_entity.id
_entity.type
_entity.pdbx_description
1 polymer ?
#
loop_
_entity_poly.entity_id
_entity_poly.type
_entity_poly.pdbx_seq_one_letter_code
_entity_poly.pdbx_strand_id
1 'polypeptide(L)'
;MNFREKLILLKEKVIQWIITYKNVVIPSVIGVFIFVLVIINMNLFQITYFRMKHMPDKVVNILTKAKEQNYDDLYFKQGLQYLVEDASEVSRVFLEKHFKNLDTASQDKILEKYNAEGIQFVSQQEIFDVIIQGTKTDTIKAYMKKLDDVTFERALSEYFDASAKLTQDSVDALYTLLSLKGERIPLKNFKLSIFELLNFPHNGDAESISVKILDYIQPESVKATLTNELKTNEIEVKTLSIWVDILNKKRIITAQEYLNFTNAYGMIKKSQESLKQIQLQEVDLINMKQTVDVETDVIANQIVRLQKDIKTMQDQTANINEQVSTLKNYKQIDLYILDKYENGEYEAAIPEKSWLFGTYKPSSQKVRLKTTRSSVGEIGVHSFKVYDGGRIDGNVLYYTEVSEEQLIKIEGLEDQIRDANAQINTKNGEIDKLNKEIDEIRKTNNYDATLSLIEELELKKNNIAVEIEKNRLAIQTLFGIGNVIV
;
A
#
# COMPACT_ATOMS: atom_id res chain seq x y z
N MET A 1 96.76 -48.75 4.29
CA MET A 1 96.06 -48.39 3.04
C MET A 1 94.84 -47.56 3.37
N ASN A 2 94.89 -46.26 3.09
CA ASN A 2 93.83 -45.30 3.43
C ASN A 2 92.60 -45.55 2.52
N PHE A 3 91.39 -45.19 2.96
CA PHE A 3 90.14 -45.37 2.20
C PHE A 3 90.23 -44.79 0.78
N ARG A 4 90.99 -43.70 0.63
CA ARG A 4 91.30 -43.05 -0.64
C ARG A 4 92.10 -43.94 -1.60
N GLU A 5 93.08 -44.69 -1.10
CA GLU A 5 93.87 -45.64 -1.89
C GLU A 5 93.03 -46.87 -2.29
N LYS A 6 92.14 -47.35 -1.41
CA LYS A 6 91.21 -48.45 -1.74
C LYS A 6 90.24 -48.05 -2.85
N LEU A 7 89.77 -46.81 -2.84
CA LEU A 7 88.94 -46.26 -3.92
C LEU A 7 89.69 -46.12 -5.25
N ILE A 8 90.95 -45.69 -5.22
CA ILE A 8 91.79 -45.58 -6.43
C ILE A 8 92.05 -46.97 -7.03
N LEU A 9 92.44 -47.95 -6.21
CA LEU A 9 92.72 -49.32 -6.66
C LEU A 9 91.46 -50.05 -7.14
N LEU A 10 90.30 -49.79 -6.52
CA LEU A 10 89.01 -50.30 -6.98
C LEU A 10 88.63 -49.67 -8.33
N LYS A 11 88.81 -48.35 -8.49
CA LYS A 11 88.57 -47.64 -9.75
C LYS A 11 89.46 -48.17 -10.87
N GLU A 12 90.75 -48.37 -10.62
CA GLU A 12 91.68 -48.92 -11.61
C GLU A 12 91.33 -50.35 -12.02
N LYS A 13 90.97 -51.22 -11.05
CA LYS A 13 90.52 -52.60 -11.34
C LYS A 13 89.23 -52.64 -12.13
N VAL A 14 88.27 -51.76 -11.83
CA VAL A 14 87.00 -51.66 -12.57
C VAL A 14 87.25 -51.16 -14.00
N ILE A 15 88.12 -50.16 -14.18
CA ILE A 15 88.48 -49.65 -15.52
C ILE A 15 89.19 -50.73 -16.33
N GLN A 16 90.17 -51.43 -15.75
CA GLN A 16 90.83 -52.57 -16.40
C GLN A 16 89.83 -53.65 -16.80
N TRP A 17 88.91 -54.03 -15.90
CA TRP A 17 87.87 -55.03 -16.18
C TRP A 17 86.93 -54.60 -17.33
N ILE A 18 86.51 -53.32 -17.35
CA ILE A 18 85.69 -52.76 -18.44
C ILE A 18 86.46 -52.79 -19.76
N ILE A 19 87.76 -52.48 -19.76
CA ILE A 19 88.59 -52.52 -20.97
C ILE A 19 88.76 -53.95 -21.49
N THR A 20 89.01 -54.92 -20.60
CA THR A 20 89.21 -56.33 -20.96
C THR A 20 87.93 -56.98 -21.51
N TYR A 21 86.77 -56.70 -20.92
CA TYR A 21 85.49 -57.28 -21.32
C TYR A 21 84.60 -56.31 -22.10
N LYS A 22 85.18 -55.27 -22.72
CA LYS A 22 84.44 -54.19 -23.39
C LYS A 22 83.39 -54.69 -24.38
N ASN A 23 83.69 -55.78 -25.09
CA ASN A 23 82.82 -56.39 -26.10
C ASN A 23 81.58 -57.09 -25.50
N VAL A 24 81.54 -57.31 -24.19
CA VAL A 24 80.40 -57.92 -23.47
C VAL A 24 79.76 -56.91 -22.52
N VAL A 25 80.57 -56.15 -21.78
CA VAL A 25 80.10 -55.17 -20.80
C VAL A 25 79.38 -54.00 -21.47
N ILE A 26 79.92 -53.45 -22.56
CA ILE A 26 79.28 -52.33 -23.26
C ILE A 26 77.92 -52.73 -23.85
N PRO A 27 77.78 -53.84 -24.61
CA PRO A 27 76.47 -54.28 -25.10
C PRO A 27 75.48 -54.64 -23.98
N SER A 28 75.95 -55.25 -22.88
CA SER A 28 75.09 -55.61 -21.75
C SER A 28 74.55 -54.37 -21.02
N VAL A 29 75.41 -53.39 -20.76
CA VAL A 29 74.99 -52.11 -20.14
C VAL A 29 74.06 -51.34 -21.06
N ILE A 30 74.34 -51.30 -22.37
CA ILE A 30 73.43 -50.70 -23.36
C ILE A 30 72.09 -51.45 -23.37
N GLY A 31 72.09 -52.78 -23.37
CA GLY A 31 70.88 -53.61 -23.32
C GLY A 31 70.04 -53.38 -22.07
N VAL A 32 70.67 -53.30 -20.90
CA VAL A 32 70.00 -52.95 -19.64
C VAL A 32 69.46 -51.52 -19.67
N PHE A 33 70.22 -50.56 -20.19
CA PHE A 33 69.74 -49.18 -20.34
C PHE A 33 68.53 -49.09 -21.28
N ILE A 34 68.56 -49.78 -22.42
CA ILE A 34 67.42 -49.85 -23.35
C ILE A 34 66.23 -50.53 -22.67
N PHE A 35 66.43 -51.63 -21.96
CA PHE A 35 65.36 -52.34 -21.25
C PHE A 35 64.71 -51.49 -20.16
N VAL A 36 65.53 -50.77 -19.37
CA VAL A 36 65.05 -49.82 -18.35
C VAL A 36 64.31 -48.64 -19.00
N LEU A 37 64.82 -48.09 -20.11
CA LEU A 37 64.14 -47.04 -20.88
C LEU A 37 62.79 -47.51 -21.45
N VAL A 38 62.71 -48.75 -21.91
CA VAL A 38 61.46 -49.37 -22.40
C VAL A 38 60.46 -49.58 -21.27
N ILE A 39 60.91 -50.04 -20.09
CA ILE A 39 60.03 -50.22 -18.93
C ILE A 39 59.50 -48.87 -18.41
N ILE A 40 60.37 -47.88 -18.29
CA ILE A 40 59.99 -46.54 -17.81
C ILE A 40 59.00 -45.88 -18.77
N ASN A 41 59.14 -46.11 -20.08
CA ASN A 41 58.26 -45.56 -21.12
C ASN A 41 57.26 -46.59 -21.67
N MET A 42 56.95 -47.65 -20.91
CA MET A 42 56.17 -48.78 -21.44
C MET A 42 54.79 -48.35 -21.93
N ASN A 43 54.14 -47.42 -21.22
CA ASN A 43 52.84 -46.85 -21.62
C ASN A 43 52.93 -46.10 -22.96
N LEU A 44 54.04 -45.37 -23.21
CA LEU A 44 54.26 -44.65 -24.46
C LEU A 44 54.35 -45.64 -25.64
N PHE A 45 55.17 -46.68 -25.50
CA PHE A 45 55.31 -47.72 -26.52
C PHE A 45 54.01 -48.48 -26.76
N GLN A 46 53.26 -48.81 -25.70
CA GLN A 46 51.94 -49.44 -25.82
C GLN A 46 50.95 -48.55 -26.59
N ILE A 47 50.89 -47.26 -26.28
CA ILE A 47 50.04 -46.30 -27.00
C ILE A 47 50.44 -46.21 -28.47
N THR A 48 51.75 -46.11 -28.78
CA THR A 48 52.22 -46.07 -30.17
C THR A 48 51.81 -47.34 -30.93
N TYR A 49 51.94 -48.51 -30.31
CA TYR A 49 51.52 -49.79 -30.90
C TYR A 49 50.00 -49.85 -31.11
N PHE A 50 49.19 -49.49 -30.12
CA PHE A 50 47.73 -49.52 -30.23
C PHE A 50 47.18 -48.50 -31.23
N ARG A 51 47.84 -47.34 -31.36
CA ARG A 51 47.57 -46.37 -32.43
C ARG A 51 47.78 -46.98 -33.82
N MET A 52 48.92 -47.65 -34.06
CA MET A 52 49.19 -48.32 -35.36
C MET A 52 48.19 -49.44 -35.68
N LYS A 53 47.56 -50.03 -34.65
CA LYS A 53 46.59 -51.10 -34.79
C LYS A 53 45.13 -50.63 -34.73
N HIS A 54 44.88 -49.31 -34.66
CA HIS A 54 43.54 -48.72 -34.55
C HIS A 54 42.71 -49.31 -33.39
N MET A 55 43.28 -49.35 -32.18
CA MET A 55 42.66 -49.93 -30.98
C MET A 55 42.37 -48.85 -29.90
N PRO A 56 41.33 -48.00 -30.07
CA PRO A 56 41.03 -46.90 -29.14
C PRO A 56 40.72 -47.40 -27.73
N ASP A 57 39.98 -48.51 -27.57
CA ASP A 57 39.62 -49.07 -26.26
C ASP A 57 40.85 -49.40 -25.40
N LYS A 58 41.94 -49.85 -26.03
CA LYS A 58 43.19 -50.20 -25.32
C LYS A 58 43.92 -48.94 -24.87
N VAL A 59 43.88 -47.88 -25.67
CA VAL A 59 44.44 -46.57 -25.29
C VAL A 59 43.62 -45.96 -24.16
N VAL A 60 42.29 -45.97 -24.24
CA VAL A 60 41.40 -45.52 -23.16
C VAL A 60 41.73 -46.25 -21.84
N ASN A 61 41.87 -47.58 -21.87
CA ASN A 61 42.23 -48.36 -20.69
C ASN A 61 43.57 -47.98 -20.04
N ILE A 62 44.52 -47.45 -20.82
CA ILE A 62 45.79 -46.93 -20.30
C ILE A 62 45.56 -45.55 -19.69
N LEU A 63 44.89 -44.64 -20.42
CA LEU A 63 44.70 -43.26 -20.00
C LEU A 63 43.78 -43.11 -18.78
N THR A 64 42.73 -43.92 -18.65
CA THR A 64 41.83 -43.89 -17.48
C THR A 64 42.53 -44.23 -16.16
N LYS A 65 43.71 -44.89 -16.22
CA LYS A 65 44.52 -45.19 -15.03
C LYS A 65 45.46 -44.04 -14.64
N ALA A 66 45.62 -43.04 -15.51
CA ALA A 66 46.43 -41.87 -15.23
C ALA A 66 45.74 -40.99 -14.18
N LYS A 67 46.54 -40.41 -13.28
CA LYS A 67 46.09 -39.35 -12.36
C LYS A 67 46.22 -38.00 -13.07
N GLU A 68 45.52 -36.97 -12.61
CA GLU A 68 45.56 -35.63 -13.23
C GLU A 68 46.98 -35.05 -13.32
N GLN A 69 47.81 -35.27 -12.29
CA GLN A 69 49.22 -34.88 -12.29
C GLN A 69 50.05 -35.50 -13.43
N ASN A 70 49.54 -36.58 -14.06
CA ASN A 70 50.18 -37.29 -15.16
C ASN A 70 49.70 -36.80 -16.54
N TYR A 71 48.78 -35.83 -16.61
CA TYR A 71 48.24 -35.36 -17.90
C TYR A 71 49.30 -34.67 -18.76
N ASP A 72 50.36 -34.15 -18.12
CA ASP A 72 51.50 -33.57 -18.82
C ASP A 72 52.49 -34.59 -19.38
N ASP A 73 52.38 -35.85 -18.98
CA ASP A 73 53.27 -36.91 -19.42
C ASP A 73 53.14 -37.15 -20.93
N LEU A 74 54.27 -37.42 -21.59
CA LEU A 74 54.32 -37.61 -23.05
C LEU A 74 53.38 -38.71 -23.53
N TYR A 75 53.25 -39.82 -22.78
CA TYR A 75 52.36 -40.92 -23.14
C TYR A 75 50.89 -40.48 -23.11
N PHE A 76 50.50 -39.65 -22.12
CA PHE A 76 49.15 -39.16 -22.00
C PHE A 76 48.82 -38.22 -23.16
N LYS A 77 49.70 -37.27 -23.47
CA LYS A 77 49.54 -36.35 -24.61
C LYS A 77 49.42 -37.08 -25.96
N GLN A 78 50.25 -38.11 -26.19
CA GLN A 78 50.13 -38.91 -27.41
C GLN A 78 48.86 -39.76 -27.47
N GLY A 79 48.46 -40.34 -26.34
CA GLY A 79 47.21 -41.10 -26.25
C GLY A 79 46.01 -40.20 -26.51
N LEU A 80 45.96 -39.04 -25.86
CA LEU A 80 44.91 -38.04 -26.03
C LEU A 80 44.82 -37.57 -27.47
N GLN A 81 45.96 -37.23 -28.10
CA GLN A 81 45.99 -36.84 -29.52
C GLN A 81 45.40 -37.94 -30.41
N TYR A 82 45.74 -39.20 -30.16
CA TYR A 82 45.16 -40.31 -30.92
C TYR A 82 43.64 -40.42 -30.73
N LEU A 83 43.14 -40.31 -29.50
CA LEU A 83 41.69 -40.35 -29.24
C LEU A 83 40.95 -39.17 -29.91
N VAL A 84 41.56 -37.99 -29.95
CA VAL A 84 41.02 -36.82 -30.68
C VAL A 84 40.98 -37.09 -32.18
N GLU A 85 42.05 -37.63 -32.77
CA GLU A 85 42.08 -37.96 -34.20
C GLU A 85 41.06 -39.05 -34.58
N ASP A 86 40.92 -40.07 -33.72
CA ASP A 86 40.05 -41.24 -33.89
C ASP A 86 38.55 -40.89 -33.79
N ALA A 87 38.16 -40.11 -32.78
CA ALA A 87 36.79 -39.62 -32.57
C ALA A 87 35.67 -40.68 -32.58
N SER A 88 36.00 -41.98 -32.42
CA SER A 88 35.01 -43.04 -32.27
C SER A 88 34.19 -42.89 -30.98
N GLU A 89 33.08 -43.61 -30.85
CA GLU A 89 32.21 -43.55 -29.67
C GLU A 89 32.99 -43.79 -28.36
N VAL A 90 33.89 -44.77 -28.33
CA VAL A 90 34.70 -45.07 -27.14
C VAL A 90 35.68 -43.94 -26.82
N SER A 91 36.32 -43.39 -27.85
CA SER A 91 37.19 -42.22 -27.71
C SER A 91 36.42 -41.02 -27.18
N ARG A 92 35.23 -40.75 -27.73
CA ARG A 92 34.37 -39.64 -27.31
C ARG A 92 33.92 -39.76 -25.87
N VAL A 93 33.45 -40.92 -25.43
CA VAL A 93 33.05 -41.15 -24.03
C VAL A 93 34.20 -40.82 -23.07
N PHE A 94 35.43 -41.18 -23.42
CA PHE A 94 36.60 -40.80 -22.61
C PHE A 94 36.87 -39.29 -22.66
N LEU A 95 36.91 -38.70 -23.85
CA LEU A 95 37.21 -37.28 -24.04
C LEU A 95 36.20 -36.38 -23.31
N GLU A 96 34.90 -36.66 -23.47
CA GLU A 96 33.83 -35.88 -22.85
C GLU A 96 33.86 -36.00 -21.32
N LYS A 97 34.05 -37.22 -20.79
CA LYS A 97 34.13 -37.48 -19.34
C LYS A 97 35.29 -36.76 -18.64
N HIS A 98 36.41 -36.57 -19.33
CA HIS A 98 37.61 -35.97 -18.76
C HIS A 98 37.82 -34.52 -19.20
N PHE A 99 36.93 -33.97 -20.03
CA PHE A 99 37.08 -32.69 -20.72
C PHE A 99 37.44 -31.53 -19.80
N LYS A 100 36.71 -31.39 -18.68
CA LYS A 100 36.90 -30.33 -17.69
C LYS A 100 38.28 -30.32 -17.03
N ASN A 101 38.92 -31.48 -16.92
CA ASN A 101 40.21 -31.62 -16.23
C ASN A 101 41.41 -31.50 -17.19
N LEU A 102 41.16 -31.34 -18.49
CA LEU A 102 42.21 -31.13 -19.50
C LEU A 102 42.64 -29.66 -19.54
N ASP A 103 43.87 -29.41 -19.99
CA ASP A 103 44.35 -28.05 -20.24
C ASP A 103 43.61 -27.39 -21.42
N THR A 104 43.62 -26.06 -21.48
CA THR A 104 42.88 -25.29 -22.50
C THR A 104 43.27 -25.66 -23.94
N ALA A 105 44.55 -25.97 -24.21
CA ALA A 105 44.98 -26.32 -25.57
C ALA A 105 44.47 -27.71 -25.98
N SER A 106 44.37 -28.65 -25.03
CA SER A 106 43.74 -29.95 -25.24
C SER A 106 42.23 -29.83 -25.45
N GLN A 107 41.56 -28.99 -24.64
CA GLN A 107 40.13 -28.69 -24.80
C GLN A 107 39.82 -28.10 -26.18
N ASP A 108 40.61 -27.11 -26.63
CA ASP A 108 40.45 -26.49 -27.94
C ASP A 108 40.61 -27.50 -29.08
N LYS A 109 41.62 -28.40 -29.03
CA LYS A 109 41.79 -29.44 -30.06
C LYS A 109 40.61 -30.40 -30.17
N ILE A 110 40.02 -30.78 -29.02
CA ILE A 110 38.80 -31.61 -29.00
C ILE A 110 37.66 -30.85 -29.68
N LEU A 111 37.45 -29.59 -29.31
CA LEU A 111 36.39 -28.78 -29.88
C LEU A 111 36.60 -28.45 -31.36
N GLU A 112 37.85 -28.25 -31.81
CA GLU A 112 38.18 -28.07 -33.23
C GLU A 112 37.76 -29.28 -34.05
N LYS A 113 38.09 -30.48 -33.57
CA LYS A 113 37.68 -31.74 -34.19
C LYS A 113 36.16 -31.88 -34.20
N TYR A 114 35.50 -31.63 -33.07
CA TYR A 114 34.05 -31.76 -32.96
C TYR A 114 33.33 -30.77 -33.88
N ASN A 115 33.83 -29.54 -33.93
CA ASN A 115 33.37 -28.53 -34.87
C ASN A 115 33.55 -28.99 -36.32
N ALA A 116 34.71 -29.52 -36.69
CA ALA A 116 34.98 -29.95 -38.07
C ALA A 116 34.07 -31.10 -38.52
N GLU A 117 33.74 -32.03 -37.61
CA GLU A 117 32.97 -33.25 -37.92
C GLU A 117 31.48 -33.17 -37.58
N GLY A 118 31.02 -32.04 -37.01
CA GLY A 118 29.62 -31.87 -36.61
C GLY A 118 29.24 -32.74 -35.41
N ILE A 119 30.20 -33.05 -34.54
CA ILE A 119 30.00 -33.85 -33.33
C ILE A 119 29.54 -32.93 -32.19
N GLN A 120 28.49 -33.35 -31.48
CA GLN A 120 28.02 -32.70 -30.25
C GLN A 120 28.34 -33.59 -29.05
N PHE A 121 28.64 -32.96 -27.91
CA PHE A 121 28.74 -33.67 -26.63
C PHE A 121 27.42 -34.37 -26.29
N VAL A 122 27.51 -35.52 -25.63
CA VAL A 122 26.33 -36.25 -25.12
C VAL A 122 25.68 -35.47 -23.98
N SER A 123 26.48 -34.92 -23.06
CA SER A 123 26.04 -33.98 -22.02
C SER A 123 26.79 -32.67 -22.17
N GLN A 124 26.05 -31.56 -22.16
CA GLN A 124 26.63 -30.22 -22.27
C GLN A 124 27.12 -29.67 -20.92
N GLN A 125 26.90 -30.37 -19.81
CA GLN A 125 27.24 -29.86 -18.47
C GLN A 125 28.76 -29.59 -18.33
N GLU A 126 29.59 -30.53 -18.79
CA GLU A 126 31.04 -30.41 -18.70
C GLU A 126 31.58 -29.23 -19.50
N ILE A 127 31.05 -28.99 -20.71
CA ILE A 127 31.48 -27.85 -21.51
C ILE A 127 30.94 -26.53 -20.94
N PHE A 128 29.72 -26.50 -20.38
CA PHE A 128 29.20 -25.30 -19.72
C PHE A 128 30.03 -24.90 -18.50
N ASP A 129 30.44 -25.88 -17.69
CA ASP A 129 31.37 -25.65 -16.57
C ASP A 129 32.69 -25.05 -17.05
N VAL A 130 33.28 -25.60 -18.12
CA VAL A 130 34.51 -25.06 -18.72
C VAL A 130 34.30 -23.64 -19.25
N ILE A 131 33.16 -23.34 -19.85
CA ILE A 131 32.84 -22.01 -20.37
C ILE A 131 32.71 -20.97 -19.25
N ILE A 132 32.07 -21.35 -18.14
CA ILE A 132 31.83 -20.46 -17.01
C ILE A 132 33.12 -20.20 -16.23
N GLN A 133 33.96 -21.22 -16.07
CA GLN A 133 35.19 -21.15 -15.26
C GLN A 133 36.44 -20.75 -16.06
N GLY A 134 36.41 -20.91 -17.38
CA GLY A 134 37.59 -20.89 -18.24
C GLY A 134 37.67 -19.76 -19.27
N THR A 135 38.70 -19.83 -20.11
CA THR A 135 38.98 -18.85 -21.18
C THR A 135 38.06 -19.08 -22.38
N LYS A 136 37.43 -18.01 -22.87
CA LYS A 136 36.43 -18.05 -23.96
C LYS A 136 37.11 -17.98 -25.33
N THR A 137 37.59 -19.14 -25.78
CA THR A 137 38.29 -19.28 -27.07
C THR A 137 37.32 -19.17 -28.26
N ASP A 138 37.84 -18.90 -29.46
CA ASP A 138 37.01 -18.83 -30.66
C ASP A 138 36.44 -20.20 -31.06
N THR A 139 37.12 -21.27 -30.68
CA THR A 139 36.66 -22.66 -30.87
C THR A 139 35.42 -22.96 -30.02
N ILE A 140 35.41 -22.51 -28.76
CA ILE A 140 34.23 -22.58 -27.89
C ILE A 140 33.06 -21.80 -28.51
N LYS A 141 33.29 -20.57 -28.97
CA LYS A 141 32.25 -19.77 -29.65
C LYS A 141 31.68 -20.50 -30.86
N ALA A 142 32.54 -21.11 -31.67
CA ALA A 142 32.12 -21.85 -32.86
C ALA A 142 31.27 -23.08 -32.50
N TYR A 143 31.61 -23.78 -31.41
CA TYR A 143 30.83 -24.91 -30.90
C TYR A 143 29.45 -24.45 -30.40
N MET A 144 29.41 -23.42 -29.56
CA MET A 144 28.16 -22.89 -28.99
C MET A 144 27.17 -22.43 -30.07
N LYS A 145 27.67 -21.80 -31.15
CA LYS A 145 26.83 -21.37 -32.27
C LYS A 145 26.18 -22.52 -33.03
N LYS A 146 26.81 -23.69 -33.06
CA LYS A 146 26.32 -24.88 -33.78
C LYS A 146 25.26 -25.68 -33.02
N LEU A 147 25.13 -25.46 -31.72
CA LEU A 147 24.05 -26.06 -30.95
C LEU A 147 22.72 -25.52 -31.48
N ASP A 148 21.83 -26.42 -31.88
CA ASP A 148 20.45 -26.07 -32.22
C ASP A 148 19.68 -25.67 -30.95
N ASP A 149 18.61 -24.90 -31.12
CA ASP A 149 17.81 -24.35 -30.02
C ASP A 149 17.31 -25.43 -29.05
N VAL A 150 16.94 -26.61 -29.56
CA VAL A 150 16.37 -27.69 -28.72
C VAL A 150 17.47 -28.27 -27.82
N THR A 151 18.62 -28.59 -28.40
CA THR A 151 19.77 -29.12 -27.65
C THR A 151 20.28 -28.10 -26.63
N PHE A 152 20.42 -26.83 -27.04
CA PHE A 152 20.93 -25.79 -26.17
C PHE A 152 19.99 -25.47 -25.00
N GLU A 153 18.68 -25.34 -25.23
CA GLU A 153 17.73 -25.05 -24.14
C GLU A 153 17.56 -26.21 -23.16
N ARG A 154 17.61 -27.46 -23.63
CA ARG A 154 17.62 -28.62 -22.74
C ARG A 154 18.86 -28.64 -21.86
N ALA A 155 20.02 -28.35 -22.44
CA ALA A 155 21.26 -28.20 -21.69
C ALA A 155 21.18 -27.07 -20.65
N LEU A 156 20.60 -25.91 -20.97
CA LEU A 156 20.35 -24.85 -19.99
C LEU A 156 19.44 -25.34 -18.85
N SER A 157 18.37 -26.07 -19.17
CA SER A 157 17.46 -26.61 -18.16
C SER A 157 18.14 -27.63 -17.24
N GLU A 158 19.00 -28.48 -17.77
CA GLU A 158 19.78 -29.45 -17.00
C GLU A 158 20.88 -28.79 -16.16
N TYR A 159 21.43 -27.67 -16.62
CA TYR A 159 22.50 -26.95 -15.93
C TYR A 159 22.00 -26.11 -14.76
N PHE A 160 20.93 -25.34 -14.96
CA PHE A 160 20.41 -24.42 -13.95
C PHE A 160 19.42 -25.06 -12.96
N ASP A 161 18.89 -26.24 -13.28
CA ASP A 161 17.76 -26.89 -12.61
C ASP A 161 16.49 -26.02 -12.54
N ALA A 162 15.31 -26.63 -12.61
CA ALA A 162 14.04 -25.90 -12.68
C ALA A 162 13.67 -25.16 -11.38
N SER A 163 14.43 -25.37 -10.28
CA SER A 163 14.13 -24.88 -8.93
C SER A 163 15.13 -23.85 -8.38
N ALA A 164 16.20 -23.52 -9.13
CA ALA A 164 17.21 -22.61 -8.64
C ALA A 164 16.70 -21.17 -8.62
N LYS A 165 16.78 -20.52 -7.45
CA LYS A 165 16.58 -19.07 -7.33
C LYS A 165 17.60 -18.34 -8.19
N LEU A 166 17.19 -17.26 -8.86
CA LEU A 166 18.12 -16.34 -9.52
C LEU A 166 19.09 -15.72 -8.49
N THR A 167 20.34 -16.17 -8.54
CA THR A 167 21.50 -15.59 -7.84
C THR A 167 22.38 -14.81 -8.81
N GLN A 168 23.28 -13.96 -8.31
CA GLN A 168 24.25 -13.24 -9.16
C GLN A 168 25.06 -14.20 -10.03
N ASP A 169 25.60 -15.28 -9.44
CA ASP A 169 26.37 -16.29 -10.16
C ASP A 169 25.55 -16.95 -11.27
N SER A 170 24.27 -17.26 -11.01
CA SER A 170 23.40 -17.86 -12.02
C SER A 170 23.09 -16.90 -13.18
N VAL A 171 22.91 -15.61 -12.89
CA VAL A 171 22.69 -14.56 -13.89
C VAL A 171 23.92 -14.36 -14.76
N ASP A 172 25.11 -14.31 -14.15
CA ASP A 172 26.38 -14.15 -14.87
C ASP A 172 26.72 -15.37 -15.74
N ALA A 173 26.44 -16.58 -15.23
CA ALA A 173 26.57 -17.82 -15.96
C ALA A 173 25.61 -17.86 -17.16
N LEU A 174 24.32 -17.54 -16.95
CA LEU A 174 23.31 -17.54 -18.00
C LEU A 174 23.64 -16.53 -19.09
N TYR A 175 24.01 -15.31 -18.71
CA TYR A 175 24.47 -14.28 -19.66
C TYR A 175 25.68 -14.76 -20.46
N THR A 176 26.67 -15.37 -19.80
CA THR A 176 27.87 -15.88 -20.47
C THR A 176 27.51 -16.93 -21.54
N LEU A 177 26.71 -17.93 -21.18
CA LEU A 177 26.30 -18.99 -22.11
C LEU A 177 25.49 -18.45 -23.29
N LEU A 178 24.50 -17.58 -23.02
CA LEU A 178 23.68 -16.95 -24.05
C LEU A 178 24.50 -16.07 -25.00
N SER A 179 25.45 -15.28 -24.46
CA SER A 179 26.29 -14.40 -25.27
C SER A 179 27.19 -15.15 -26.26
N LEU A 180 27.60 -16.38 -25.91
CA LEU A 180 28.42 -17.23 -26.77
C LEU A 180 27.58 -17.96 -27.83
N LYS A 181 26.35 -18.40 -27.49
CA LYS A 181 25.39 -18.91 -28.48
C LYS A 181 25.06 -17.83 -29.52
N GLY A 182 24.89 -16.59 -29.08
CA GLY A 182 24.78 -15.39 -29.93
C GLY A 182 23.46 -15.23 -30.67
N GLU A 183 22.78 -16.33 -31.02
CA GLU A 183 21.41 -16.31 -31.55
C GLU A 183 20.37 -16.21 -30.42
N ARG A 184 19.21 -15.63 -30.75
CA ARG A 184 18.10 -15.47 -29.80
C ARG A 184 17.35 -16.78 -29.62
N ILE A 185 17.24 -17.23 -28.38
CA ILE A 185 16.55 -18.47 -28.05
C ILE A 185 15.04 -18.28 -27.88
N PRO A 186 14.21 -19.28 -28.24
CA PRO A 186 12.75 -19.18 -28.20
C PRO A 186 12.09 -19.43 -26.84
N LEU A 187 12.81 -19.90 -25.82
CA LEU A 187 12.31 -20.39 -24.53
C LEU A 187 11.25 -21.50 -24.64
N LYS A 188 11.50 -22.52 -25.47
CA LYS A 188 10.56 -23.65 -25.65
C LYS A 188 10.82 -24.80 -24.69
N ASN A 189 12.09 -25.05 -24.36
CA ASN A 189 12.54 -26.15 -23.50
C ASN A 189 13.26 -25.67 -22.23
N PHE A 190 13.43 -24.35 -22.08
CA PHE A 190 14.04 -23.73 -20.91
C PHE A 190 13.07 -22.77 -20.25
N LYS A 191 12.79 -22.99 -18.96
CA LYS A 191 11.92 -22.11 -18.17
C LYS A 191 12.77 -21.06 -17.48
N LEU A 192 12.55 -19.79 -17.85
CA LEU A 192 13.18 -18.63 -17.24
C LEU A 192 12.11 -17.65 -16.80
N SER A 193 12.15 -17.23 -15.54
CA SER A 193 11.24 -16.18 -15.08
C SER A 193 11.70 -14.81 -15.55
N ILE A 194 10.90 -14.15 -16.38
CA ILE A 194 11.19 -12.79 -16.86
C ILE A 194 10.88 -11.78 -15.75
N PHE A 195 9.83 -12.04 -14.97
CA PHE A 195 9.45 -11.24 -13.80
C PHE A 195 10.57 -11.21 -12.75
N GLU A 196 11.17 -12.36 -12.40
CA GLU A 196 12.28 -12.37 -11.45
C GLU A 196 13.55 -11.71 -12.04
N LEU A 197 13.81 -11.90 -13.34
CA LEU A 197 14.95 -11.27 -14.02
C LEU A 197 14.84 -9.73 -14.04
N LEU A 198 13.64 -9.20 -14.26
CA LEU A 198 13.34 -7.76 -14.19
C LEU A 198 13.23 -7.24 -12.75
N ASN A 199 13.08 -8.09 -11.74
CA ASN A 199 13.20 -7.71 -10.34
C ASN A 199 14.64 -7.80 -9.81
N PHE A 200 15.52 -8.48 -10.54
CA PHE A 200 16.91 -8.64 -10.15
C PHE A 200 17.61 -7.27 -10.11
N PRO A 201 18.46 -6.96 -9.10
CA PRO A 201 18.99 -5.61 -8.91
C PRO A 201 19.60 -4.98 -10.17
N HIS A 202 18.91 -3.98 -10.74
CA HIS A 202 19.37 -3.27 -11.93
C HIS A 202 19.17 -1.74 -11.85
N ASN A 203 18.40 -1.22 -10.89
CA ASN A 203 18.15 0.23 -10.69
C ASN A 203 17.69 1.00 -11.95
N GLY A 204 16.98 0.34 -12.85
CA GLY A 204 16.57 0.88 -14.16
C GLY A 204 17.66 0.92 -15.24
N ASP A 205 18.85 0.38 -14.96
CA ASP A 205 19.93 0.28 -15.95
C ASP A 205 19.66 -0.82 -16.98
N ALA A 206 19.46 -0.41 -18.23
CA ALA A 206 19.24 -1.32 -19.36
C ALA A 206 20.52 -2.09 -19.78
N GLU A 207 21.68 -1.69 -19.25
CA GLU A 207 22.97 -2.32 -19.50
C GLU A 207 23.39 -3.31 -18.41
N SER A 208 22.60 -3.43 -17.34
CA SER A 208 22.77 -4.47 -16.32
C SER A 208 22.70 -5.86 -16.93
N ILE A 209 23.44 -6.82 -16.35
CA ILE A 209 23.59 -8.18 -16.90
C ILE A 209 22.24 -8.90 -16.97
N SER A 210 21.40 -8.78 -15.92
CA SER A 210 20.05 -9.35 -15.90
C SER A 210 19.19 -8.83 -17.05
N VAL A 211 19.26 -7.54 -17.35
CA VAL A 211 18.50 -6.93 -18.46
C VAL A 211 19.10 -7.28 -19.83
N LYS A 212 20.42 -7.42 -19.94
CA LYS A 212 21.09 -7.85 -21.18
C LYS A 212 20.77 -9.28 -21.60
N ILE A 213 20.43 -10.16 -20.66
CA ILE A 213 19.94 -11.51 -20.98
C ILE A 213 18.74 -11.46 -21.94
N LEU A 214 17.90 -10.44 -21.82
CA LEU A 214 16.75 -10.25 -22.71
C LEU A 214 17.14 -10.06 -24.19
N ASP A 215 18.34 -9.55 -24.50
CA ASP A 215 18.80 -9.38 -25.88
C ASP A 215 19.02 -10.71 -26.61
N TYR A 216 19.24 -11.78 -25.84
CA TYR A 216 19.48 -13.14 -26.31
C TYR A 216 18.23 -14.02 -26.25
N ILE A 217 17.07 -13.45 -25.97
CA ILE A 217 15.79 -14.15 -25.96
C ILE A 217 14.93 -13.55 -27.08
N GLN A 218 14.15 -14.39 -27.73
CA GLN A 218 13.15 -13.95 -28.71
C GLN A 218 12.16 -12.96 -28.06
N PRO A 219 11.98 -11.74 -28.62
CA PRO A 219 11.11 -10.70 -28.06
C PRO A 219 9.69 -11.18 -27.72
N GLU A 220 9.10 -11.97 -28.60
CA GLU A 220 7.78 -12.58 -28.45
C GLU A 220 7.72 -13.53 -27.25
N SER A 221 8.79 -14.28 -26.99
CA SER A 221 8.90 -15.20 -25.85
C SER A 221 9.06 -14.44 -24.54
N VAL A 222 9.86 -13.37 -24.52
CA VAL A 222 9.95 -12.48 -23.34
C VAL A 222 8.57 -11.90 -23.01
N LYS A 223 7.89 -11.35 -24.02
CA LYS A 223 6.57 -10.74 -23.86
C LYS A 223 5.53 -11.75 -23.38
N ALA A 224 5.46 -12.92 -24.02
CA ALA A 224 4.50 -13.96 -23.66
C ALA A 224 4.72 -14.49 -22.24
N THR A 225 5.98 -14.72 -21.86
CA THR A 225 6.34 -15.21 -20.52
C THR A 225 5.99 -14.17 -19.46
N LEU A 226 6.44 -12.92 -19.64
CA LEU A 226 6.14 -11.84 -18.69
C LEU A 226 4.64 -11.59 -18.54
N THR A 227 3.89 -11.58 -19.66
CA THR A 227 2.43 -11.41 -19.63
C THR A 227 1.75 -12.52 -18.83
N ASN A 228 2.22 -13.76 -18.95
CA ASN A 228 1.66 -14.86 -18.17
C ASN A 228 1.99 -14.75 -16.68
N GLU A 229 3.20 -14.32 -16.33
CA GLU A 229 3.61 -14.10 -14.94
C GLU A 229 2.84 -12.94 -14.28
N LEU A 230 2.60 -11.86 -15.03
CA LEU A 230 1.85 -10.69 -14.56
C LEU A 230 0.35 -10.95 -14.35
N LYS A 231 -0.21 -12.07 -14.83
CA LYS A 231 -1.59 -12.46 -14.52
C LYS A 231 -1.79 -12.79 -13.04
N THR A 232 -0.75 -13.30 -12.39
CA THR A 232 -0.81 -13.77 -11.00
C THR A 232 0.04 -12.94 -10.05
N ASN A 233 1.08 -12.27 -10.56
CA ASN A 233 1.95 -11.43 -9.76
C ASN A 233 1.45 -9.99 -9.74
N GLU A 234 1.37 -9.40 -8.54
CA GLU A 234 1.06 -7.99 -8.36
C GLU A 234 2.28 -7.13 -8.65
N ILE A 235 2.06 -5.91 -9.16
CA ILE A 235 3.14 -4.97 -9.45
C ILE A 235 2.71 -3.52 -9.17
N GLU A 236 3.63 -2.74 -8.61
CA GLU A 236 3.47 -1.29 -8.50
C GLU A 236 3.65 -0.63 -9.87
N VAL A 237 2.75 0.32 -10.20
CA VAL A 237 2.78 1.04 -11.48
C VAL A 237 4.12 1.76 -11.72
N LYS A 238 4.78 2.19 -10.65
CA LYS A 238 6.10 2.82 -10.70
C LYS A 238 7.18 1.83 -11.15
N THR A 239 7.22 0.64 -10.57
CA THR A 239 8.14 -0.44 -10.97
C THR A 239 7.86 -0.88 -12.40
N LEU A 240 6.57 -1.06 -12.74
CA LEU A 240 6.14 -1.39 -14.10
C LEU A 240 6.60 -0.32 -15.11
N SER A 241 6.63 0.97 -14.74
CA SER A 241 7.12 2.02 -15.63
C SER A 241 8.59 1.86 -16.02
N ILE A 242 9.42 1.43 -15.05
CA ILE A 242 10.84 1.15 -15.30
C ILE A 242 10.97 -0.05 -16.24
N TRP A 243 10.15 -1.08 -16.04
CA TRP A 243 10.14 -2.25 -16.90
C TRP A 243 9.70 -1.91 -18.32
N VAL A 244 8.63 -1.14 -18.47
CA VAL A 244 8.14 -0.71 -19.79
C VAL A 244 9.20 0.09 -20.55
N ASP A 245 9.97 0.95 -19.88
CA ASP A 245 11.11 1.65 -20.48
C ASP A 245 12.20 0.67 -20.97
N ILE A 246 12.53 -0.33 -20.16
CA ILE A 246 13.49 -1.38 -20.51
C ILE A 246 13.00 -2.18 -21.72
N LEU A 247 11.76 -2.68 -21.68
CA LEU A 247 11.16 -3.47 -22.74
C LEU A 247 11.09 -2.69 -24.06
N ASN A 248 10.82 -1.39 -24.01
CA ASN A 248 10.84 -0.52 -25.19
C ASN A 248 12.26 -0.37 -25.76
N LYS A 249 13.26 -0.09 -24.92
CA LYS A 249 14.68 0.03 -25.35
C LYS A 249 15.19 -1.27 -26.00
N LYS A 250 14.77 -2.42 -25.46
CA LYS A 250 15.10 -3.76 -25.97
C LYS A 250 14.23 -4.20 -27.15
N ARG A 251 13.28 -3.35 -27.59
CA ARG A 251 12.35 -3.61 -28.71
C ARG A 251 11.48 -4.87 -28.50
N ILE A 252 11.12 -5.15 -27.25
CA ILE A 252 10.24 -6.26 -26.87
C ILE A 252 8.77 -5.88 -27.01
N ILE A 253 8.44 -4.63 -26.72
CA ILE A 253 7.11 -4.06 -26.93
C ILE A 253 7.15 -3.09 -28.12
N THR A 254 5.97 -2.85 -28.70
CA THR A 254 5.82 -1.90 -29.80
C THR A 254 5.84 -0.46 -29.30
N ALA A 255 6.19 0.48 -30.18
CA ALA A 255 6.12 1.91 -29.88
C ALA A 255 4.70 2.36 -29.49
N GLN A 256 3.66 1.73 -30.06
CA GLN A 256 2.27 2.03 -29.71
C GLN A 256 1.92 1.57 -28.29
N GLU A 257 2.37 0.38 -27.89
CA GLU A 257 2.17 -0.12 -26.53
C GLU A 257 2.90 0.78 -25.51
N TYR A 258 4.14 1.14 -25.80
CA TYR A 258 4.92 2.07 -24.98
C TYR A 258 4.21 3.43 -24.81
N LEU A 259 3.71 4.01 -25.91
CA LEU A 259 2.99 5.28 -25.89
C LEU A 259 1.68 5.17 -25.09
N ASN A 260 0.91 4.10 -25.29
CA ASN A 260 -0.34 3.86 -24.56
C ASN A 260 -0.11 3.76 -23.05
N PHE A 261 0.92 3.02 -22.64
CA PHE A 261 1.31 2.93 -21.23
C PHE A 261 1.74 4.29 -20.68
N THR A 262 2.65 4.97 -21.37
CA THR A 262 3.21 6.26 -20.91
C THR A 262 2.11 7.31 -20.74
N ASN A 263 1.14 7.35 -21.63
CA ASN A 263 -0.02 8.24 -21.53
C ASN A 263 -0.87 7.91 -20.29
N ALA A 264 -1.25 6.64 -20.09
CA ALA A 264 -2.06 6.24 -18.94
C ALA A 264 -1.33 6.49 -17.61
N TYR A 265 -0.05 6.15 -17.53
CA TYR A 265 0.80 6.40 -16.37
C TYR A 265 1.00 7.89 -16.10
N GLY A 266 1.18 8.70 -17.15
CA GLY A 266 1.25 10.16 -17.04
C GLY A 266 -0.03 10.77 -16.48
N MET A 267 -1.21 10.28 -16.91
CA MET A 267 -2.50 10.70 -16.36
C MET A 267 -2.67 10.30 -14.90
N ILE A 268 -2.26 9.10 -14.51
CA ILE A 268 -2.24 8.67 -13.10
C ILE A 268 -1.39 9.62 -12.27
N LYS A 269 -0.15 9.92 -12.69
CA LYS A 269 0.75 10.83 -11.96
C LYS A 269 0.15 12.23 -11.81
N LYS A 270 -0.41 12.78 -12.90
CA LYS A 270 -1.07 14.08 -12.88
C LYS A 270 -2.27 14.09 -11.93
N SER A 271 -3.04 13.01 -11.92
CA SER A 271 -4.20 12.82 -11.04
C SER A 271 -3.79 12.72 -9.57
N GLN A 272 -2.72 11.98 -9.26
CA GLN A 272 -2.14 11.88 -7.91
C GLN A 272 -1.62 13.23 -7.41
N GLU A 273 -0.93 13.99 -8.25
CA GLU A 273 -0.48 15.34 -7.87
C GLU A 273 -1.68 16.28 -7.64
N SER A 274 -2.69 16.21 -8.51
CA SER A 274 -3.92 17.00 -8.34
C SER A 274 -4.65 16.67 -7.04
N LEU A 275 -4.72 15.37 -6.68
CA LEU A 275 -5.29 14.92 -5.41
C LEU A 275 -4.54 15.49 -4.22
N LYS A 276 -3.21 15.47 -4.25
CA LYS A 276 -2.37 16.03 -3.19
C LYS A 276 -2.62 17.54 -3.01
N GLN A 277 -2.76 18.29 -4.10
CA GLN A 277 -3.08 19.72 -4.02
C GLN A 277 -4.48 19.96 -3.44
N ILE A 278 -5.47 19.15 -3.83
CA ILE A 278 -6.84 19.22 -3.28
C ILE A 278 -6.84 18.91 -1.77
N GLN A 279 -6.10 17.89 -1.34
CA GLN A 279 -5.99 17.53 0.08
C GLN A 279 -5.39 18.66 0.91
N LEU A 280 -4.40 19.39 0.37
CA LEU A 280 -3.85 20.57 1.04
C LEU A 280 -4.89 21.69 1.15
N GLN A 281 -5.61 21.98 0.07
CA GLN A 281 -6.68 22.99 0.07
C GLN A 281 -7.82 22.63 1.04
N GLU A 282 -8.18 21.35 1.11
CA GLU A 282 -9.23 20.85 2.00
C GLU A 282 -8.87 21.05 3.48
N VAL A 283 -7.61 20.81 3.87
CA VAL A 283 -7.14 21.05 5.23
C VAL A 283 -7.35 22.52 5.62
N ASP A 284 -6.96 23.46 4.75
CA ASP A 284 -7.12 24.89 5.01
C ASP A 284 -8.60 25.28 5.16
N LEU A 285 -9.47 24.79 4.28
CA LEU A 285 -10.91 25.06 4.34
C LEU A 285 -11.58 24.45 5.57
N ILE A 286 -11.19 23.24 5.98
CA ILE A 286 -11.70 22.61 7.20
C ILE A 286 -11.29 23.43 8.43
N ASN A 287 -10.04 23.93 8.48
CA ASN A 287 -9.57 24.77 9.57
C ASN A 287 -10.37 26.10 9.64
N MET A 288 -10.64 26.72 8.48
CA MET A 288 -11.49 27.91 8.41
C MET A 288 -12.91 27.62 8.94
N LYS A 289 -13.53 26.53 8.48
CA LYS A 289 -14.86 26.10 8.93
C LYS A 289 -14.88 25.89 10.44
N GLN A 290 -13.93 25.13 10.98
CA GLN A 290 -13.85 24.81 12.41
C GLN A 290 -13.69 26.05 13.28
N THR A 291 -12.92 27.04 12.82
CA THR A 291 -12.73 28.31 13.55
C THR A 291 -14.06 29.03 13.72
N VAL A 292 -14.84 29.15 12.63
CA VAL A 292 -16.16 29.79 12.65
C VAL A 292 -17.18 28.97 13.45
N ASP A 293 -17.15 27.64 13.34
CA ASP A 293 -18.01 26.75 14.13
C ASP A 293 -17.79 26.96 15.63
N VAL A 294 -16.53 26.94 16.09
CA VAL A 294 -16.20 27.14 17.50
C VAL A 294 -16.68 28.50 18.00
N GLU A 295 -16.47 29.56 17.22
CA GLU A 295 -16.91 30.91 17.59
C GLU A 295 -18.44 31.02 17.68
N THR A 296 -19.15 30.48 16.69
CA THR A 296 -20.62 30.52 16.64
C THR A 296 -21.30 29.56 17.62
N ASP A 297 -20.67 28.43 17.97
CA ASP A 297 -21.18 27.47 18.95
C ASP A 297 -21.22 28.06 20.37
N VAL A 298 -20.24 28.90 20.73
CA VAL A 298 -20.25 29.61 22.02
C VAL A 298 -21.48 30.51 22.12
N ILE A 299 -21.79 31.25 21.06
CA ILE A 299 -22.96 32.14 20.98
C ILE A 299 -24.26 31.34 20.96
N ALA A 300 -24.32 30.26 20.17
CA ALA A 300 -25.48 29.38 20.10
C ALA A 300 -25.83 28.78 21.47
N ASN A 301 -24.82 28.39 22.25
CA ASN A 301 -25.02 27.90 23.61
C ASN A 301 -25.56 28.98 24.57
N GLN A 302 -25.20 30.26 24.37
CA GLN A 302 -25.78 31.37 25.12
C GLN A 302 -27.26 31.58 24.78
N ILE A 303 -27.61 31.52 23.49
CA ILE A 303 -29.01 31.59 23.03
C ILE A 303 -29.84 30.48 23.67
N VAL A 304 -29.34 29.24 23.68
CA VAL A 304 -30.05 28.11 24.31
C VAL A 304 -30.30 28.34 25.81
N ARG A 305 -29.34 28.94 26.53
CA ARG A 305 -29.51 29.29 27.95
C ARG A 305 -30.59 30.36 28.13
N LEU A 306 -30.56 31.42 27.33
CA LEU A 306 -31.56 32.50 27.37
C LEU A 306 -32.96 31.97 27.05
N GLN A 307 -33.10 31.09 26.05
CA GLN A 307 -34.37 30.45 25.73
C GLN A 307 -34.92 29.63 26.91
N LYS A 308 -34.06 28.91 27.64
CA LYS A 308 -34.45 28.16 28.83
C LYS A 308 -34.90 29.08 29.97
N ASP A 309 -34.20 30.19 30.19
CA ASP A 309 -34.57 31.20 31.19
C ASP A 309 -35.93 31.81 30.86
N ILE A 310 -36.14 32.23 29.60
CA ILE A 310 -37.40 32.79 29.12
C ILE A 310 -38.55 31.81 29.36
N LYS A 311 -38.36 30.54 28.99
CA LYS A 311 -39.38 29.51 29.21
C LYS A 311 -39.74 29.38 30.69
N THR A 312 -38.74 29.38 31.57
CA THR A 312 -38.96 29.33 33.03
C THR A 312 -39.75 30.54 33.51
N MET A 313 -39.42 31.74 33.04
CA MET A 313 -40.15 32.98 33.37
C MET A 313 -41.57 33.00 32.80
N GLN A 314 -41.79 32.43 31.62
CA GLN A 314 -43.12 32.29 31.01
C GLN A 314 -43.99 31.34 31.82
N ASP A 315 -43.44 30.19 32.24
CA ASP A 315 -44.14 29.22 33.10
C ASP A 315 -44.51 29.85 34.47
N GLN A 316 -43.58 30.63 35.06
CA GLN A 316 -43.85 31.38 36.30
C GLN A 316 -44.93 32.44 36.10
N THR A 317 -44.84 33.24 35.04
CA THR A 317 -45.82 34.27 34.70
C THR A 317 -47.20 33.67 34.45
N ALA A 318 -47.29 32.49 33.82
CA ALA A 318 -48.55 31.78 33.62
C ALA A 318 -49.20 31.37 34.95
N ASN A 319 -48.42 30.82 35.88
CA ASN A 319 -48.91 30.46 37.22
C ASN A 319 -49.37 31.71 38.01
N ILE A 320 -48.60 32.79 37.99
CA ILE A 320 -48.99 34.04 38.68
C ILE A 320 -50.27 34.61 38.05
N ASN A 321 -50.42 34.58 36.73
CA ASN A 321 -51.65 35.00 36.05
C ASN A 321 -52.87 34.18 36.48
N GLU A 322 -52.73 32.86 36.67
CA GLU A 322 -53.80 32.00 37.19
C GLU A 322 -54.19 32.40 38.63
N GLN A 323 -53.19 32.68 39.48
CA GLN A 323 -53.43 33.18 40.84
C GLN A 323 -54.15 34.53 40.84
N VAL A 324 -53.71 35.48 40.00
CA VAL A 324 -54.36 36.80 39.86
C VAL A 324 -55.79 36.65 39.35
N SER A 325 -56.02 35.79 38.34
CA SER A 325 -57.36 35.54 37.80
C SER A 325 -58.31 35.00 38.87
N THR A 326 -57.84 34.06 39.70
CA THR A 326 -58.60 33.53 40.84
C THR A 326 -58.91 34.61 41.87
N LEU A 327 -57.94 35.48 42.18
CA LEU A 327 -58.13 36.57 43.14
C LEU A 327 -59.01 37.71 42.59
N LYS A 328 -59.04 37.92 41.27
CA LYS A 328 -59.85 38.93 40.58
C LYS A 328 -61.28 38.48 40.24
N ASN A 329 -61.72 37.31 40.72
CA ASN A 329 -63.10 36.85 40.54
C ASN A 329 -64.15 37.63 41.37
N TYR A 330 -63.76 38.75 42.00
CA TYR A 330 -64.68 39.69 42.63
C TYR A 330 -65.42 40.52 41.57
N LYS A 331 -66.60 41.03 41.94
CA LYS A 331 -67.40 41.95 41.11
C LYS A 331 -67.58 43.28 41.82
N GLN A 332 -67.68 44.36 41.05
CA GLN A 332 -68.14 45.63 41.58
C GLN A 332 -69.67 45.63 41.61
N ILE A 333 -70.25 45.85 42.77
CA ILE A 333 -71.70 45.90 42.98
C ILE A 333 -72.08 47.16 43.74
N ASP A 334 -73.16 47.79 43.30
CA ASP A 334 -73.77 48.89 44.04
C ASP A 334 -74.83 48.33 44.98
N LEU A 335 -74.75 48.67 46.26
CA LEU A 335 -75.66 48.19 47.31
C LEU A 335 -76.24 49.37 48.08
N TYR A 336 -77.56 49.33 48.31
CA TYR A 336 -78.23 50.26 49.22
C TYR A 336 -78.12 49.75 50.65
N ILE A 337 -77.30 50.38 51.48
CA ILE A 337 -77.07 49.99 52.88
C ILE A 337 -78.26 50.42 53.74
N LEU A 338 -78.82 49.49 54.51
CA LEU A 338 -80.04 49.66 55.31
C LEU A 338 -79.74 49.74 56.80
N ASP A 339 -78.91 48.82 57.29
CA ASP A 339 -78.61 48.70 58.72
C ASP A 339 -77.23 48.04 58.93
N LYS A 340 -76.67 48.18 60.14
CA LYS A 340 -75.35 47.68 60.52
C LYS A 340 -75.44 46.72 61.71
N TYR A 341 -74.79 45.57 61.58
CA TYR A 341 -74.62 44.58 62.65
C TYR A 341 -73.29 44.78 63.39
N GLU A 342 -73.22 44.27 64.63
CA GLU A 342 -72.07 44.48 65.54
C GLU A 342 -70.74 43.88 65.04
N ASN A 343 -70.79 42.93 64.10
CA ASN A 343 -69.63 42.19 63.56
C ASN A 343 -69.07 42.77 62.24
N GLY A 344 -69.46 43.98 61.86
CA GLY A 344 -69.04 44.59 60.59
C GLY A 344 -69.80 44.05 59.36
N GLU A 345 -70.90 43.35 59.58
CA GLU A 345 -71.87 43.01 58.54
C GLU A 345 -72.94 44.09 58.43
N TYR A 346 -73.50 44.24 57.24
CA TYR A 346 -74.53 45.20 56.92
C TYR A 346 -75.69 44.48 56.25
N GLU A 347 -76.90 44.91 56.60
CA GLU A 347 -78.07 44.62 55.79
C GLU A 347 -78.11 45.60 54.63
N ALA A 348 -78.27 45.08 53.42
CA ALA A 348 -78.33 45.89 52.22
C ALA A 348 -79.42 45.39 51.27
N ALA A 349 -79.69 46.15 50.22
CA ALA A 349 -80.55 45.72 49.11
C ALA A 349 -79.93 46.11 47.78
N ILE A 350 -80.31 45.40 46.72
CA ILE A 350 -80.00 45.86 45.36
C ILE A 350 -80.73 47.20 45.14
N PRO A 351 -80.04 48.28 44.71
CA PRO A 351 -80.66 49.59 44.55
C PRO A 351 -81.59 49.63 43.34
N GLU A 352 -82.79 50.18 43.51
CA GLU A 352 -83.74 50.48 42.44
C GLU A 352 -83.79 51.99 42.20
N LYS A 353 -83.85 52.41 40.93
CA LYS A 353 -84.06 53.84 40.60
C LYS A 353 -85.48 54.25 41.03
N SER A 354 -85.58 55.31 41.82
CA SER A 354 -86.86 55.91 42.19
C SER A 354 -87.45 56.68 41.00
N TRP A 355 -88.75 56.57 40.80
CA TRP A 355 -89.50 57.23 39.73
C TRP A 355 -89.59 58.77 39.87
N LEU A 356 -89.29 59.31 41.05
CA LEU A 356 -89.29 60.73 41.35
C LEU A 356 -87.89 61.17 41.80
N PHE A 357 -87.27 62.08 41.03
CA PHE A 357 -86.03 62.82 41.32
C PHE A 357 -84.67 62.11 41.20
N GLY A 358 -84.58 60.94 40.55
CA GLY A 358 -83.29 60.32 40.24
C GLY A 358 -82.53 59.77 41.45
N THR A 359 -83.19 59.67 42.60
CA THR A 359 -82.65 59.03 43.81
C THR A 359 -82.81 57.52 43.75
N TYR A 360 -81.97 56.78 44.47
CA TYR A 360 -82.08 55.33 44.60
C TYR A 360 -82.88 54.96 45.85
N LYS A 361 -83.68 53.89 45.77
CA LYS A 361 -84.39 53.27 46.90
C LYS A 361 -83.96 51.81 47.05
N PRO A 362 -84.05 51.20 48.24
CA PRO A 362 -83.76 49.78 48.41
C PRO A 362 -84.84 48.92 47.74
N SER A 363 -84.43 47.91 46.96
CA SER A 363 -85.37 46.90 46.42
C SER A 363 -85.90 45.95 47.50
N SER A 364 -86.83 45.09 47.09
CA SER A 364 -87.28 43.93 47.88
C SER A 364 -86.22 42.83 48.01
N GLN A 365 -85.19 42.82 47.15
CA GLN A 365 -84.11 41.86 47.19
C GLN A 365 -83.04 42.29 48.21
N LYS A 366 -83.20 41.80 49.44
CA LYS A 366 -82.22 41.98 50.51
C LYS A 366 -80.97 41.12 50.29
N VAL A 367 -79.83 41.66 50.67
CA VAL A 367 -78.52 41.00 50.65
C VAL A 367 -77.80 41.32 51.96
N ARG A 368 -76.85 40.47 52.34
CA ARG A 368 -75.96 40.76 53.48
C ARG A 368 -74.54 41.00 52.97
N LEU A 369 -73.93 42.08 53.43
CA LEU A 369 -72.58 42.50 53.06
C LEU A 369 -71.68 42.45 54.29
N LYS A 370 -70.59 41.69 54.24
CA LYS A 370 -69.50 41.81 55.22
C LYS A 370 -68.47 42.77 54.68
N THR A 371 -68.33 43.94 55.30
CA THR A 371 -67.25 44.87 54.95
C THR A 371 -65.97 44.45 55.67
N THR A 372 -64.86 44.51 54.96
CA THR A 372 -63.54 44.19 55.52
C THR A 372 -62.67 45.43 55.64
N ARG A 373 -63.00 46.50 54.93
CA ARG A 373 -62.25 47.76 54.95
C ARG A 373 -63.14 49.00 54.93
N SER A 374 -64.30 48.93 54.27
CA SER A 374 -65.22 50.06 54.22
C SER A 374 -65.99 50.21 55.54
N SER A 375 -66.06 51.43 56.07
CA SER A 375 -66.98 51.77 57.15
C SER A 375 -68.07 52.67 56.61
N VAL A 376 -69.30 52.17 56.54
CA VAL A 376 -70.43 52.94 56.03
C VAL A 376 -71.12 53.67 57.19
N GLY A 377 -70.97 54.99 57.21
CA GLY A 377 -71.56 55.86 58.25
C GLY A 377 -72.97 56.35 57.94
N GLU A 378 -73.40 56.31 56.67
CA GLU A 378 -74.69 56.87 56.22
C GLU A 378 -75.45 55.88 55.33
N ILE A 379 -76.76 55.76 55.58
CA ILE A 379 -77.72 54.97 54.77
C ILE A 379 -77.74 55.54 53.34
N GLY A 380 -77.58 54.68 52.34
CA GLY A 380 -77.54 55.09 50.94
C GLY A 380 -76.90 54.05 50.02
N VAL A 381 -76.74 54.40 48.75
CA VAL A 381 -76.07 53.54 47.77
C VAL A 381 -74.57 53.72 47.83
N HIS A 382 -73.86 52.62 47.99
CA HIS A 382 -72.40 52.56 48.00
C HIS A 382 -71.92 51.45 47.07
N SER A 383 -70.79 51.67 46.40
CA SER A 383 -70.18 50.69 45.50
C SER A 383 -69.11 49.88 46.23
N PHE A 384 -69.18 48.55 46.14
CA PHE A 384 -68.23 47.65 46.77
C PHE A 384 -67.63 46.69 45.74
N LYS A 385 -66.33 46.40 45.89
CA LYS A 385 -65.71 45.24 45.25
C LYS A 385 -65.94 44.05 46.19
N VAL A 386 -66.67 43.03 45.73
CA VAL A 386 -67.08 41.91 46.58
C VAL A 386 -66.85 40.57 45.93
N TYR A 387 -66.49 39.59 46.75
CA TYR A 387 -66.63 38.18 46.39
C TYR A 387 -68.07 37.72 46.65
N ASP A 388 -68.56 36.84 45.78
CA ASP A 388 -69.84 36.16 45.98
C ASP A 388 -69.66 35.10 47.06
N GLY A 389 -70.26 35.33 48.23
CA GLY A 389 -70.22 34.41 49.35
C GLY A 389 -71.35 33.38 49.31
N GLY A 390 -72.14 33.34 48.22
CA GLY A 390 -73.26 32.43 48.06
C GLY A 390 -74.52 32.93 48.76
N ARG A 391 -75.27 32.00 49.37
CA ARG A 391 -76.51 32.30 50.07
C ARG A 391 -76.46 31.81 51.51
N ILE A 392 -77.03 32.61 52.39
CA ILE A 392 -77.17 32.34 53.82
C ILE A 392 -78.65 32.28 54.20
N ASP A 393 -78.93 31.89 55.45
CA ASP A 393 -80.23 31.79 56.11
C ASP A 393 -81.40 32.47 55.38
N GLY A 394 -82.36 31.67 54.93
CA GLY A 394 -83.54 32.18 54.21
C GLY A 394 -83.31 32.55 52.74
N ASN A 395 -82.23 32.06 52.11
CA ASN A 395 -81.89 32.25 50.69
C ASN A 395 -81.46 33.70 50.34
N VAL A 396 -80.92 34.43 51.32
CA VAL A 396 -80.39 35.79 51.17
C VAL A 396 -78.98 35.74 50.55
N LEU A 397 -78.70 36.57 49.54
CA LEU A 397 -77.36 36.65 48.94
C LEU A 397 -76.36 37.26 49.91
N TYR A 398 -75.18 36.66 50.00
CA TYR A 398 -74.09 37.11 50.86
C TYR A 398 -72.90 37.59 50.03
N TYR A 399 -72.40 38.76 50.36
CA TYR A 399 -71.23 39.36 49.73
C TYR A 399 -70.18 39.66 50.79
N THR A 400 -68.92 39.37 50.49
CA THR A 400 -67.79 39.79 51.32
C THR A 400 -66.96 40.79 50.54
N GLU A 401 -66.75 41.97 51.12
CA GLU A 401 -65.87 42.97 50.53
C GLU A 401 -64.45 42.41 50.38
N VAL A 402 -63.80 42.75 49.26
CA VAL A 402 -62.38 42.44 49.05
C VAL A 402 -61.57 43.23 50.09
N SER A 403 -60.71 42.54 50.83
CA SER A 403 -59.84 43.16 51.83
C SER A 403 -58.72 43.99 51.19
N GLU A 404 -58.17 44.94 51.95
CA GLU A 404 -57.01 45.73 51.51
C GLU A 404 -55.79 44.82 51.26
N GLU A 405 -55.58 43.81 52.10
CA GLU A 405 -54.52 42.82 51.93
C GLU A 405 -54.65 42.05 50.60
N GLN A 406 -55.87 41.70 50.18
CA GLN A 406 -56.11 41.03 48.90
C GLN A 406 -55.86 41.96 47.72
N LEU A 407 -56.23 43.24 47.81
CA LEU A 407 -55.96 44.21 46.76
C LEU A 407 -54.46 44.48 46.61
N ILE A 408 -53.73 44.65 47.72
CA ILE A 408 -52.27 44.78 47.74
C ILE A 408 -51.61 43.52 47.16
N LYS A 409 -52.11 42.32 47.52
CA LYS A 409 -51.61 41.05 46.97
C LYS A 409 -51.82 40.97 45.46
N ILE A 410 -52.98 41.38 44.95
CA ILE A 410 -53.25 41.40 43.50
C ILE A 410 -52.29 42.37 42.81
N GLU A 411 -52.16 43.59 43.30
CA GLU A 411 -51.26 44.60 42.73
C GLU A 411 -49.80 44.11 42.72
N GLY A 412 -49.32 43.53 43.82
CA GLY A 412 -47.97 42.98 43.91
C GLY A 412 -47.71 41.80 42.96
N LEU A 413 -48.72 40.94 42.70
CA LEU A 413 -48.61 39.87 41.70
C LEU A 413 -48.64 40.42 40.27
N GLU A 414 -49.45 41.45 40.00
CA GLU A 414 -49.49 42.12 38.70
C GLU A 414 -48.18 42.86 38.38
N ASP A 415 -47.55 43.45 39.39
CA ASP A 415 -46.21 44.02 39.27
C ASP A 415 -45.17 42.95 38.94
N GLN A 416 -45.20 41.80 39.61
CA GLN A 416 -44.33 40.66 39.29
C GLN A 416 -44.50 40.17 37.84
N ILE A 417 -45.75 40.09 37.35
CA ILE A 417 -46.03 39.73 35.95
C ILE A 417 -45.43 40.77 35.00
N ARG A 418 -45.60 42.05 35.30
CA ARG A 418 -45.09 43.16 34.48
C ARG A 418 -43.57 43.13 34.39
N ASP A 419 -42.90 42.95 35.53
CA ASP A 419 -41.45 42.88 35.62
C ASP A 419 -40.90 41.64 34.90
N ALA A 420 -41.54 40.47 35.09
CA ALA A 420 -41.17 39.24 34.39
C ALA A 420 -41.32 39.39 32.86
N ASN A 421 -42.41 39.99 32.39
CA ASN A 421 -42.62 40.26 30.95
C ASN A 421 -41.59 41.25 30.40
N ALA A 422 -41.21 42.28 31.17
CA ALA A 422 -40.14 43.20 30.77
C ALA A 422 -38.80 42.46 30.64
N GLN A 423 -38.44 41.60 31.59
CA GLN A 423 -37.23 40.78 31.53
C GLN A 423 -37.23 39.79 30.37
N ILE A 424 -38.36 39.13 30.09
CA ILE A 424 -38.54 38.27 28.91
C ILE A 424 -38.26 39.05 27.62
N ASN A 425 -38.83 40.25 27.49
CA ASN A 425 -38.62 41.10 26.32
C ASN A 425 -37.16 41.52 26.15
N THR A 426 -36.46 41.86 27.25
CA THR A 426 -35.03 42.15 27.21
C THR A 426 -34.22 40.95 26.75
N LYS A 427 -34.49 39.76 27.30
CA LYS A 427 -33.79 38.51 26.90
C LYS A 427 -34.08 38.11 25.45
N ASN A 428 -35.30 38.32 24.95
CA ASN A 428 -35.63 38.13 23.53
C ASN A 428 -34.81 39.08 22.64
N GLY A 429 -34.68 40.36 23.02
CA GLY A 429 -33.83 41.30 22.29
C GLY A 429 -32.35 40.93 22.30
N GLU A 430 -31.87 40.32 23.39
CA GLU A 430 -30.51 39.76 23.47
C GLU A 430 -30.34 38.56 22.52
N ILE A 431 -31.31 37.63 22.46
CA ILE A 431 -31.31 36.53 21.50
C ILE A 431 -31.24 37.04 20.06
N ASP A 432 -32.05 38.04 19.70
CA ASP A 432 -32.04 38.62 18.36
C ASP A 432 -30.69 39.25 18.01
N LYS A 433 -30.03 39.88 18.99
CA LYS A 433 -28.68 40.43 18.82
C LYS A 433 -27.64 39.32 18.60
N LEU A 434 -27.67 38.27 19.41
CA LEU A 434 -26.76 37.13 19.30
C LEU A 434 -26.93 36.37 17.98
N ASN A 435 -28.17 36.21 17.49
CA ASN A 435 -28.42 35.62 16.17
C ASN A 435 -27.81 36.44 15.04
N LYS A 436 -27.96 37.78 15.09
CA LYS A 436 -27.32 38.68 14.11
C LYS A 436 -25.79 38.60 14.17
N GLU A 437 -25.23 38.47 15.37
CA GLU A 437 -23.79 38.30 15.57
C GLU A 437 -23.28 37.02 14.91
N ILE A 438 -23.99 35.89 15.06
CA ILE A 438 -23.70 34.64 14.35
C ILE A 438 -23.72 34.85 12.82
N ASP A 439 -24.76 35.49 12.29
CA ASP A 439 -24.90 35.74 10.86
C ASP A 439 -23.77 36.64 10.33
N GLU A 440 -23.39 37.67 11.09
CA GLU A 440 -22.28 38.58 10.77
C GLU A 440 -20.91 37.87 10.80
N ILE A 441 -20.66 37.03 11.80
CA ILE A 441 -19.44 36.21 11.89
C ILE A 441 -19.34 35.28 10.68
N ARG A 442 -20.42 34.55 10.37
CA ARG A 442 -20.46 33.63 9.22
C ARG A 442 -20.24 34.35 7.89
N LYS A 443 -20.88 35.50 7.71
CA LYS A 443 -20.73 36.32 6.50
C LYS A 443 -19.32 36.88 6.36
N THR A 444 -18.75 37.44 7.44
CA THR A 444 -17.41 38.05 7.42
C THR A 444 -16.32 37.03 7.11
N ASN A 445 -16.50 35.81 7.61
CA ASN A 445 -15.56 34.70 7.39
C ASN A 445 -15.88 33.85 6.15
N ASN A 446 -16.82 34.28 5.29
CA ASN A 446 -17.23 33.57 4.07
C ASN A 446 -17.63 32.10 4.30
N TYR A 447 -18.29 31.79 5.42
CA TYR A 447 -18.59 30.43 5.86
C TYR A 447 -19.31 29.58 4.79
N ASP A 448 -20.37 30.11 4.17
CA ASP A 448 -21.14 29.38 3.15
C ASP A 448 -20.32 29.10 1.88
N ALA A 449 -19.42 30.03 1.51
CA ALA A 449 -18.51 29.83 0.39
C ALA A 449 -17.47 28.75 0.73
N THR A 450 -16.95 28.73 1.97
CA THR A 450 -16.06 27.66 2.46
C THR A 450 -16.75 26.29 2.40
N LEU A 451 -18.01 26.18 2.84
CA LEU A 451 -18.76 24.93 2.74
C LEU A 451 -18.94 24.47 1.29
N SER A 452 -19.33 25.40 0.41
CA SER A 452 -19.51 25.12 -1.03
C SER A 452 -18.21 24.63 -1.68
N LEU A 453 -17.07 25.23 -1.33
CA LEU A 453 -15.76 24.81 -1.82
C LEU A 453 -15.38 23.41 -1.32
N ILE A 454 -15.68 23.08 -0.06
CA ILE A 454 -15.43 21.73 0.48
C ILE A 454 -16.23 20.68 -0.32
N GLU A 455 -17.51 20.94 -0.60
CA GLU A 455 -18.34 20.07 -1.44
C GLU A 455 -17.79 19.92 -2.87
N GLU A 456 -17.33 21.02 -3.48
CA GLU A 456 -16.70 21.00 -4.79
C GLU A 456 -15.40 20.18 -4.79
N LEU A 457 -14.57 20.30 -3.75
CA LEU A 457 -13.36 19.50 -3.60
C LEU A 457 -13.68 18.01 -3.46
N GLU A 458 -14.74 17.64 -2.73
CA GLU A 458 -15.18 16.25 -2.62
C GLU A 458 -15.59 15.66 -3.98
N LEU A 459 -16.34 16.41 -4.78
CA LEU A 459 -16.68 16.01 -6.15
C LEU A 459 -15.42 15.86 -7.02
N LYS A 460 -14.44 16.77 -6.90
CA LYS A 460 -13.16 16.68 -7.63
C LYS A 460 -12.36 15.44 -7.21
N LYS A 461 -12.27 15.12 -5.91
CA LYS A 461 -11.59 13.91 -5.41
C LYS A 461 -12.21 12.65 -6.01
N ASN A 462 -13.54 12.55 -6.02
CA ASN A 462 -14.25 11.42 -6.61
C ASN A 462 -13.99 11.28 -8.11
N ASN A 463 -14.02 12.38 -8.87
CA ASN A 463 -13.69 12.37 -10.30
C ASN A 463 -12.24 11.93 -10.56
N ILE A 464 -11.29 12.40 -9.74
CA ILE A 464 -9.88 11.99 -9.83
C ILE A 464 -9.72 10.50 -9.53
N ALA A 465 -10.41 9.96 -8.53
CA ALA A 465 -10.38 8.53 -8.22
C ALA A 465 -10.87 7.68 -9.41
N VAL A 466 -11.95 8.11 -10.07
CA VAL A 466 -12.46 7.47 -11.29
C VAL A 466 -11.43 7.56 -12.43
N GLU A 467 -10.74 8.69 -12.59
CA GLU A 467 -9.70 8.86 -13.61
C GLU A 467 -8.48 7.96 -13.36
N ILE A 468 -8.03 7.86 -12.10
CA ILE A 468 -6.95 6.95 -11.70
C ILE A 468 -7.35 5.51 -12.02
N GLU A 469 -8.55 5.08 -11.61
CA GLU A 469 -9.03 3.72 -11.83
C GLU A 469 -9.16 3.39 -13.32
N LYS A 470 -9.70 4.30 -14.12
CA LYS A 470 -9.79 4.16 -15.58
C LYS A 470 -8.41 3.91 -16.21
N ASN A 471 -7.41 4.70 -15.82
CA ASN A 471 -6.05 4.57 -16.36
C ASN A 471 -5.34 3.32 -15.83
N ARG A 472 -5.60 2.91 -14.59
CA ARG A 472 -5.12 1.66 -14.00
C ARG A 472 -5.63 0.45 -14.78
N LEU A 473 -6.93 0.40 -15.07
CA LEU A 473 -7.57 -0.64 -15.88
C LEU A 473 -7.02 -0.66 -17.31
N ALA A 474 -6.72 0.50 -17.89
CA ALA A 474 -6.09 0.59 -19.21
C ALA A 474 -4.69 -0.06 -19.20
N ILE A 475 -3.88 0.18 -18.17
CA ILE A 475 -2.56 -0.47 -17.99
C ILE A 475 -2.72 -1.98 -17.78
N GLN A 476 -3.66 -2.41 -16.94
CA GLN A 476 -3.94 -3.84 -16.73
C GLN A 476 -4.32 -4.54 -18.04
N THR A 477 -5.18 -3.92 -18.83
CA THR A 477 -5.64 -4.47 -20.11
C THR A 477 -4.50 -4.54 -21.14
N LEU A 478 -3.62 -3.54 -21.17
CA LEU A 478 -2.53 -3.44 -22.15
C LEU A 478 -1.54 -4.61 -22.03
N PHE A 479 -1.23 -5.04 -20.81
CA PHE A 479 -0.25 -6.10 -20.54
C PHE A 479 -0.85 -7.37 -19.93
N GLY A 480 -2.18 -7.47 -19.84
CA GLY A 480 -2.88 -8.61 -19.24
C GLY A 480 -2.54 -8.83 -17.76
N ILE A 481 -2.35 -7.75 -17.00
CA ILE A 481 -1.89 -7.79 -15.60
C ILE A 481 -3.09 -8.06 -14.68
N GLY A 482 -2.94 -9.01 -13.75
CA GLY A 482 -3.95 -9.35 -12.77
C GLY A 482 -4.25 -8.19 -11.81
N ASN A 483 -3.22 -7.63 -11.17
CA ASN A 483 -3.36 -6.48 -10.28
C ASN A 483 -2.20 -5.48 -10.45
N VAL A 484 -2.55 -4.20 -10.55
CA VAL A 484 -1.61 -3.07 -10.56
C VAL A 484 -1.91 -2.18 -9.36
N ILE A 485 -0.90 -1.94 -8.54
CA ILE A 485 -0.96 -1.05 -7.38
C ILE A 485 -0.55 0.36 -7.83
N VAL A 486 -1.38 1.35 -7.55
CA VAL A 486 -1.23 2.74 -8.02
C VAL A 486 -0.90 3.69 -6.89
#